data_AF-A0A949PJ17-F1
#
_entry.id   AF-A0A949PJ17-F1
#
_cell.length_a   1.000
_cell.length_b   1.000
_cell.length_c   1.000
_cell.angle_alpha   90.00
_cell.angle_beta   90.00
_cell.angle_gamma   90.00
#
_symmetry.space_group_name_H-M   'P 1'
#
loop_
_entity.id
_entity.type
_entity.pdbx_description
1 polymer ?
#
loop_
_entity_poly.entity_id
_entity_poly.type
_entity_poly.pdbx_seq_one_letter_code
_entity_poly.pdbx_strand_id
1 'polypeptide(L)'
;EQHPFLHFECCYYQAIDFAISRGLKNVEAGAQGAHKLARGYLPTLTYSAHYISNPNFREAVADYVERERTHVAQHNDMLGERTPFRQDSPDGSSPDNTTPENDETQ
;
A
#
# COMPACT_ATOMS: atom_id res chain seq x y z
N GLU A 1 -9.76 -13.76 23.96
CA GLU A 1 -8.35 -14.14 24.15
C GLU A 1 -7.50 -12.93 23.76
N GLN A 2 -6.60 -12.46 24.62
CA GLN A 2 -5.68 -11.35 24.30
C GLN A 2 -4.26 -11.88 24.31
N HIS A 3 -3.67 -11.98 23.13
CA HIS A 3 -2.28 -12.38 22.94
C HIS A 3 -1.48 -11.17 22.42
N PRO A 4 -0.30 -10.87 23.00
CA PRO A 4 0.58 -9.84 22.49
C PRO A 4 0.84 -10.06 20.99
N PHE A 5 0.79 -8.98 20.21
CA PHE A 5 1.08 -8.96 18.76
C PHE A 5 0.17 -9.81 17.86
N LEU A 6 -0.89 -10.45 18.37
CA LEU A 6 -1.77 -11.30 17.57
C LEU A 6 -2.40 -10.58 16.36
N HIS A 7 -2.76 -9.30 16.52
CA HIS A 7 -3.25 -8.50 15.39
C HIS A 7 -2.21 -8.39 14.27
N PHE A 8 -0.92 -8.26 14.62
CA PHE A 8 0.12 -8.15 13.61
C PHE A 8 0.34 -9.47 12.87
N GLU A 9 0.39 -10.55 13.62
CA GLU A 9 0.52 -11.91 13.09
C GLU A 9 -0.59 -12.22 12.11
N CYS A 10 -1.85 -12.08 12.54
CA CYS A 10 -3.00 -12.46 11.72
C CYS A 10 -3.25 -11.49 10.55
N CYS A 11 -3.06 -10.19 10.74
CA CYS A 11 -3.46 -9.19 9.72
C CYS A 11 -2.34 -8.78 8.76
N TYR A 12 -1.07 -9.09 9.05
CA TYR A 12 0.05 -8.72 8.19
C TYR A 12 0.91 -9.92 7.83
N TYR A 13 1.52 -10.58 8.81
CA TYR A 13 2.55 -11.60 8.54
C TYR A 13 1.97 -12.82 7.81
N GLN A 14 0.86 -13.38 8.31
CA GLN A 14 0.20 -14.50 7.64
C GLN A 14 -0.26 -14.17 6.21
N ALA A 15 -0.75 -12.94 5.97
CA ALA A 15 -1.18 -12.52 4.64
C ALA A 15 0.00 -12.36 3.66
N ILE A 16 1.13 -11.84 4.15
CA ILE A 16 2.37 -11.70 3.37
C ILE A 16 2.95 -13.07 3.04
N ASP A 17 3.07 -13.97 4.02
CA ASP A 17 3.58 -15.33 3.81
C ASP A 17 2.71 -16.12 2.81
N PHE A 18 1.39 -15.97 2.93
CA PHE A 18 0.46 -16.54 1.96
C PHE A 18 0.71 -16.02 0.55
N ALA A 19 0.87 -14.69 0.38
CA ALA A 19 1.15 -14.10 -0.92
C ALA A 19 2.47 -14.59 -1.51
N ILE A 20 3.54 -14.62 -0.72
CA ILE A 20 4.87 -15.08 -1.15
C ILE A 20 4.82 -16.54 -1.59
N SER A 21 4.24 -17.43 -0.77
CA SER A 21 4.15 -18.87 -1.07
C SER A 21 3.33 -19.18 -2.33
N ARG A 22 2.43 -18.28 -2.73
CA ARG A 22 1.57 -18.41 -3.93
C ARG A 22 2.05 -17.58 -5.12
N GLY A 23 3.15 -16.83 -4.98
CA GLY A 23 3.65 -15.93 -6.03
C GLY A 23 2.72 -14.76 -6.33
N LEU A 24 1.88 -14.35 -5.37
CA LEU A 24 1.06 -13.16 -5.49
C LEU A 24 1.93 -11.92 -5.30
N LYS A 25 1.70 -10.90 -6.14
CA LYS A 25 2.53 -9.69 -6.16
C LYS A 25 2.14 -8.67 -5.08
N ASN A 26 0.89 -8.69 -4.65
CA ASN A 26 0.30 -7.63 -3.85
C ASN A 26 -0.47 -8.21 -2.66
N VAL A 27 -0.42 -7.50 -1.53
CA VAL A 27 -1.27 -7.71 -0.35
C VAL A 27 -1.90 -6.37 0.00
N GLU A 28 -3.19 -6.37 0.31
CA GLU A 28 -3.91 -5.17 0.72
C GLU A 28 -4.33 -5.28 2.19
N ALA A 29 -3.92 -4.32 3.02
CA ALA A 29 -4.26 -4.32 4.45
C ALA A 29 -5.72 -3.88 4.74
N GLY A 30 -6.58 -3.75 3.73
CA GLY A 30 -7.95 -3.24 3.83
C GLY A 30 -8.04 -1.72 4.07
N ALA A 31 -9.23 -1.21 4.39
CA ALA A 31 -9.50 0.22 4.54
C ALA A 31 -9.45 0.67 6.01
N GLN A 32 -8.29 1.11 6.53
CA GLN A 32 -8.22 1.70 7.89
C GLN A 32 -6.87 2.39 8.16
N GLY A 33 -6.91 3.69 8.50
CA GLY A 33 -5.89 4.38 9.30
C GLY A 33 -4.52 4.64 8.67
N ALA A 34 -3.93 5.78 9.02
CA ALA A 34 -2.59 6.20 8.56
C ALA A 34 -1.44 5.29 9.04
N HIS A 35 -1.66 4.47 10.07
CA HIS A 35 -0.65 3.56 10.62
C HIS A 35 -0.19 2.48 9.64
N LYS A 36 -0.92 2.26 8.56
CA LYS A 36 -0.56 1.32 7.48
C LYS A 36 0.66 1.78 6.69
N LEU A 37 0.83 3.10 6.53
CA LEU A 37 1.99 3.66 5.84
C LEU A 37 3.29 3.25 6.52
N ALA A 38 3.37 3.44 7.84
CA ALA A 38 4.52 3.03 8.65
C ALA A 38 4.77 1.51 8.65
N ARG A 39 3.77 0.70 8.26
CA ARG A 39 3.85 -0.76 8.14
C ARG A 39 4.16 -1.22 6.71
N GLY A 40 4.51 -0.29 5.80
CA GLY A 40 4.91 -0.60 4.42
C GLY A 40 3.77 -0.66 3.40
N TYR A 41 2.52 -0.33 3.79
CA TYR A 41 1.41 -0.25 2.83
C TYR A 41 1.35 1.15 2.23
N LEU A 42 1.83 1.26 0.99
CA LEU A 42 1.80 2.51 0.24
C LEU A 42 0.38 2.88 -0.18
N PRO A 43 0.04 4.18 -0.21
CA PRO A 43 -1.23 4.62 -0.74
C PRO A 43 -1.27 4.35 -2.25
N THR A 44 -2.42 3.92 -2.73
CA THR A 44 -2.68 3.68 -4.16
C THR A 44 -4.07 4.19 -4.48
N LEU A 45 -4.21 4.85 -5.63
CA LEU A 45 -5.49 5.33 -6.11
C LEU A 45 -6.41 4.14 -6.37
N THR A 46 -7.58 4.17 -5.76
CA THR A 46 -8.64 3.19 -5.96
C THR A 46 -9.81 3.85 -6.67
N TYR A 47 -10.39 3.15 -7.63
CA TYR A 47 -11.51 3.64 -8.43
C TYR A 47 -12.79 2.91 -8.04
N SER A 48 -13.90 3.63 -8.04
CA SER A 48 -15.23 3.06 -7.81
C SER A 48 -16.21 3.58 -8.85
N ALA A 49 -17.22 2.78 -9.17
CA ALA A 49 -18.27 3.13 -10.11
C ALA A 49 -19.62 3.12 -9.40
N HIS A 50 -20.36 4.22 -9.54
CA HIS A 50 -21.64 4.41 -8.85
C HIS A 50 -22.71 4.80 -9.85
N TYR A 51 -23.83 4.08 -9.85
CA TYR A 51 -25.01 4.47 -10.62
C TYR A 51 -25.90 5.36 -9.76
N ILE A 52 -26.16 6.58 -10.24
CA ILE A 52 -27.04 7.55 -9.58
C ILE A 52 -28.19 7.88 -10.52
N SER A 53 -29.40 7.48 -10.16
CA SER A 53 -30.60 7.63 -11.01
C SER A 53 -31.10 9.08 -11.08
N ASN A 54 -31.04 9.82 -9.98
CA ASN A 54 -31.49 11.21 -9.95
C ASN A 54 -30.46 12.12 -10.67
N PRO A 55 -30.85 12.84 -11.74
CA PRO A 55 -29.92 13.62 -12.54
C PRO A 55 -29.30 14.80 -11.76
N ASN A 56 -30.10 15.51 -10.96
CA ASN A 56 -29.61 16.65 -10.16
C ASN A 56 -28.61 16.19 -9.10
N PHE A 57 -28.86 15.03 -8.48
CA PHE A 57 -27.92 14.47 -7.50
C PHE A 57 -26.65 13.95 -8.17
N ARG A 58 -26.76 13.36 -9.37
CA ARG A 58 -25.62 12.93 -10.17
C ARG A 58 -24.70 14.11 -10.51
N GLU A 59 -25.26 15.23 -10.92
CA GLU A 59 -24.50 16.45 -11.24
C GLU A 59 -23.77 16.99 -10.00
N ALA A 60 -24.47 17.12 -8.87
CA ALA A 60 -23.87 17.56 -7.62
C ALA A 60 -22.71 16.66 -7.15
N VAL A 61 -22.85 15.33 -7.29
CA VAL A 61 -21.77 14.38 -6.98
C VAL A 61 -20.62 14.51 -7.96
N ALA A 62 -20.87 14.68 -9.26
CA ALA A 62 -19.84 14.86 -10.27
C ALA A 62 -18.99 16.12 -9.99
N ASP A 63 -19.63 17.24 -9.68
CA ASP A 63 -18.96 18.51 -9.33
C ASP A 63 -18.12 18.40 -8.04
N TYR A 64 -18.55 17.57 -7.09
CA TYR A 64 -17.76 17.27 -5.90
C TYR A 64 -16.54 16.42 -6.23
N VAL A 65 -16.73 15.31 -6.94
CA VAL A 65 -15.66 14.36 -7.29
C VAL A 65 -14.56 15.03 -8.11
N GLU A 66 -14.90 16.01 -8.96
CA GLU A 66 -13.90 16.76 -9.72
C GLU A 66 -12.92 17.52 -8.81
N ARG A 67 -13.42 18.14 -7.74
CA ARG A 67 -12.58 18.82 -6.74
C ARG A 67 -11.87 17.83 -5.82
N GLU A 68 -12.56 16.76 -5.44
CA GLU A 68 -11.99 15.71 -4.59
C GLU A 68 -10.77 15.06 -5.23
N ARG A 69 -10.77 14.81 -6.56
CA ARG A 69 -9.63 14.23 -7.29
C ARG A 69 -8.32 14.98 -7.02
N THR A 70 -8.37 16.31 -7.07
CA THR A 70 -7.20 17.16 -6.80
C THR A 70 -6.73 16.99 -5.35
N HIS A 71 -7.65 16.96 -4.39
CA HIS A 71 -7.30 16.75 -2.98
C HIS A 71 -6.72 15.36 -2.70
N VAL A 72 -7.29 14.32 -3.33
CA VAL A 72 -6.80 12.94 -3.21
C VAL A 72 -5.40 12.81 -3.80
N ALA A 73 -5.13 13.41 -4.96
CA ALA A 73 -3.79 13.43 -5.57
C ALA A 73 -2.76 14.10 -4.64
N GLN A 74 -3.08 15.31 -4.15
CA GLN A 74 -2.21 16.03 -3.21
C GLN A 74 -1.98 15.24 -1.92
N HIS A 75 -3.02 14.57 -1.40
CA HIS A 75 -2.89 13.74 -0.21
C HIS A 75 -1.99 12.52 -0.47
N ASN A 76 -2.13 11.89 -1.64
CA ASN A 76 -1.29 10.77 -2.04
C ASN A 76 0.20 11.17 -2.13
N ASP A 77 0.49 12.34 -2.72
CA ASP A 77 1.85 12.88 -2.81
C ASP A 77 2.45 13.15 -1.41
N MET A 78 1.69 13.81 -0.53
CA MET A 78 2.11 14.06 0.85
C MET A 78 2.38 12.78 1.65
N LEU A 79 1.62 11.71 1.40
CA LEU A 79 1.86 10.41 2.01
C LEU A 79 3.08 9.72 1.40
N GLY A 80 3.34 9.90 0.10
CA GLY A 80 4.52 9.41 -0.60
C GLY A 80 5.85 9.95 -0.05
N GLU A 81 5.85 11.20 0.42
CA GLU A 81 6.99 11.82 1.11
C GLU A 81 7.27 11.20 2.49
N ARG A 82 6.30 10.48 3.06
CA ARG A 82 6.35 9.92 4.43
C ARG A 82 6.45 8.39 4.45
N THR A 83 6.81 7.79 3.32
CA THR A 83 6.92 6.32 3.23
C THR A 83 8.12 5.83 4.04
N PRO A 84 8.07 4.60 4.59
CA PRO A 84 9.19 4.03 5.33
C PRO A 84 10.31 3.49 4.41
N PHE A 85 10.12 3.56 3.08
CA PHE A 85 11.07 3.03 2.12
C PHE A 85 12.11 4.08 1.73
N ARG A 86 13.32 3.60 1.42
CA ARG A 86 14.37 4.45 0.87
C ARG A 86 13.94 4.97 -0.49
N GLN A 87 14.08 6.27 -0.72
CA GLN A 87 13.95 6.85 -2.05
C GLN A 87 15.28 6.62 -2.79
N ASP A 88 15.26 5.77 -3.81
CA ASP A 88 16.43 5.58 -4.65
C ASP A 88 16.69 6.86 -5.45
N SER A 89 17.84 7.48 -5.20
CA SER A 89 18.37 8.52 -6.08
C SER A 89 18.73 7.87 -7.42
N PRO A 90 18.60 8.56 -8.57
CA PRO A 90 18.74 7.97 -9.91
C PRO A 90 20.16 7.49 -10.26
N ASP A 91 21.10 7.45 -9.31
CA ASP A 91 22.40 6.81 -9.49
C ASP A 91 22.26 5.33 -9.21
N GLY A 92 21.87 4.60 -10.25
CA GLY A 92 21.75 3.16 -10.26
C GLY A 92 23.06 2.46 -9.95
N SER A 93 23.20 2.00 -8.71
CA SER A 93 23.85 0.73 -8.42
C SER A 93 22.80 -0.22 -7.87
N SER A 94 22.32 -1.12 -8.74
CA SER A 94 21.48 -2.23 -8.34
C SER A 94 22.13 -2.96 -7.15
N PRO A 95 21.35 -3.44 -6.17
CA PRO A 95 21.91 -4.35 -5.18
C PRO A 95 22.31 -5.62 -5.92
N ASP A 96 23.61 -5.81 -6.01
CA ASP A 96 24.25 -7.01 -6.50
C ASP A 96 23.71 -8.21 -5.70
N ASN A 97 22.89 -9.04 -6.35
CA ASN A 97 22.43 -10.30 -5.78
C ASN A 97 23.54 -11.33 -6.00
N THR A 98 24.68 -11.12 -5.34
CA THR A 98 25.73 -12.14 -5.25
C THR A 98 25.23 -13.20 -4.26
N THR A 99 24.87 -14.35 -4.84
CA THR A 99 24.69 -15.68 -4.27
C THR A 99 25.43 -15.88 -2.94
N PRO A 100 24.82 -16.50 -1.91
CA PRO A 100 25.60 -16.91 -0.75
C PRO A 100 26.57 -18.00 -1.19
N GLU A 101 27.86 -17.69 -1.23
CA GLU A 101 28.92 -18.69 -1.27
C GLU A 101 28.81 -19.52 0.02
N ASN A 102 28.58 -20.82 -0.17
CA ASN A 102 28.72 -21.82 0.87
C ASN A 102 30.17 -21.77 1.38
N ASP A 103 30.36 -21.48 2.65
CA ASP A 103 31.60 -21.83 3.35
C ASP A 103 31.33 -22.99 4.32
N GLU A 104 31.39 -24.19 3.76
CA GLU A 104 31.81 -25.36 4.53
C GLU A 104 33.32 -25.22 4.78
N THR A 105 33.77 -24.84 5.97
CA THR A 105 34.82 -25.58 6.70
C THR A 105 35.12 -25.01 8.11
N GLN A 106 35.04 -25.94 9.09
CA GLN A 106 35.64 -25.99 10.44
C GLN A 106 35.03 -25.14 11.56
#